data_AF-A0A815J6I6-F1
#
_entry.id   AF-A0A815J6I6-F1
#
_cell.length_a   1.000
_cell.length_b   1.000
_cell.length_c   1.000
_cell.angle_alpha   90.00
_cell.angle_beta   90.00
_cell.angle_gamma   90.00
#
_symmetry.space_group_name_H-M   'P 1'
#
loop_
_entity.id
_entity.type
_entity.pdbx_description
1 polymer ?
#
loop_
_entity_poly.entity_id
_entity_poly.type
_entity_poly.pdbx_seq_one_letter_code
_entity_poly.pdbx_strand_id
1 'polypeptide(L)'
;MACGVVPPFISEIASQRVRGAAGASFQLVLTIGILVAQFIGMPFIAGTCRGWGWGLSIVFLLPFFGLFLLILLPNSPTQLIAKYNNEEQAENDLKHLRGTNDVHADLETIRQQIREQSGSGGSESLSILQILKTPRYRWPMLTTVVLQLSQAMSGINAVFFYSSKMFEKARIPNHLIPYANLGTGLINVLASIASLSLIEKAGRRAVIVYPMAIMAIVFGLLAVIVELNERLNNPILGLISVLLILIFIVCFAFGLGPIPFLYGSEVCRPEARDGVQSLGLVNNFIDKMERNETEFQSRGQILDHFQDISNLVVMGDIKRIALVAHNNKKTELIECLRQHRDILAKHKLYGTGTTGSLVEKELQIPVTKFESGPLGGDQQLGAKITSRELDILIFFIDPLDSHPHTADVQALLRLAQVYGIVCATTAAMVDFLLSSPKMNEPHVRKIQTGQTLKPK
;
A
#
# COMPACT_ATOMS: atom_id res chain seq x y z
N MET A 1 10.97 10.39 -16.14
CA MET A 1 11.30 11.22 -17.33
C MET A 1 11.59 12.66 -16.95
N ALA A 2 10.67 13.40 -16.29
CA ALA A 2 10.92 14.80 -15.90
C ALA A 2 12.20 15.00 -15.04
N CYS A 3 12.45 14.14 -14.06
CA CYS A 3 13.66 14.23 -13.22
C CYS A 3 14.99 14.05 -13.97
N GLY A 4 14.97 13.49 -15.19
CA GLY A 4 16.17 13.34 -16.01
C GLY A 4 16.41 14.50 -16.99
N VAL A 5 15.40 15.32 -17.27
CA VAL A 5 15.49 16.43 -18.24
C VAL A 5 15.68 17.77 -17.54
N VAL A 6 15.05 17.95 -16.37
CA VAL A 6 15.07 19.22 -15.63
C VAL A 6 16.48 19.58 -15.14
N PRO A 7 17.26 18.69 -14.49
CA PRO A 7 18.59 19.06 -14.00
C PRO A 7 19.59 19.44 -15.12
N PRO A 8 19.68 18.71 -16.25
CA PRO A 8 20.49 19.13 -17.39
C PRO A 8 20.07 20.50 -17.94
N PHE A 9 18.77 20.72 -18.15
CA PHE A 9 18.24 21.99 -18.67
C PHE A 9 18.60 23.18 -17.75
N ILE A 10 18.43 23.02 -16.43
CA ILE A 10 18.82 24.04 -15.46
C ILE A 10 20.34 24.29 -15.52
N SER A 11 21.15 23.23 -15.67
CA SER A 11 22.61 23.36 -15.70
C SER A 11 23.15 24.08 -16.95
N GLU A 12 22.44 23.98 -18.07
CA GLU A 12 22.75 24.64 -19.34
C GLU A 12 22.42 26.14 -19.30
N ILE A 13 21.29 26.50 -18.68
CA ILE A 13 20.84 27.90 -18.58
C ILE A 13 21.56 28.64 -17.44
N ALA A 14 21.87 27.95 -16.34
CA ALA A 14 22.48 28.56 -15.17
C ALA A 14 23.92 29.05 -15.43
N SER A 15 24.23 30.27 -14.98
CA SER A 15 25.61 30.77 -15.00
C SER A 15 26.49 29.97 -14.03
N GLN A 16 27.80 29.92 -14.30
CA GLN A 16 28.77 29.16 -13.51
C GLN A 16 28.71 29.49 -12.01
N ARG A 17 28.32 30.72 -11.65
CA ARG A 17 28.25 31.22 -10.27
C ARG A 17 27.06 30.67 -9.48
N VAL A 18 25.93 30.39 -10.13
CA VAL A 18 24.68 29.95 -9.47
C VAL A 18 24.33 28.50 -9.77
N ARG A 19 25.14 27.77 -10.55
CA ARG A 19 24.83 26.41 -10.98
C ARG A 19 24.56 25.43 -9.83
N GLY A 20 25.32 25.54 -8.73
CA GLY A 20 25.10 24.72 -7.52
C GLY A 20 23.75 25.00 -6.85
N ALA A 21 23.42 26.27 -6.64
CA ALA A 21 22.14 26.69 -6.09
C ALA A 21 20.96 26.32 -7.00
N ALA A 22 21.12 26.51 -8.32
CA ALA A 22 20.11 26.18 -9.31
C ALA A 22 19.82 24.67 -9.35
N GLY A 23 20.85 23.82 -9.34
CA GLY A 23 20.64 22.37 -9.31
C GLY A 23 20.06 21.87 -7.98
N ALA A 24 20.37 22.54 -6.86
CA ALA A 24 19.77 22.20 -5.58
C ALA A 24 18.32 22.69 -5.42
N SER A 25 17.90 23.71 -6.18
CA SER A 25 16.50 24.15 -6.25
C SER A 25 15.57 23.05 -6.75
N PHE A 26 16.07 22.12 -7.57
CA PHE A 26 15.31 20.96 -8.03
C PHE A 26 14.85 20.08 -6.85
N GLN A 27 15.74 19.78 -5.91
CA GLN A 27 15.39 19.01 -4.70
C GLN A 27 14.40 19.77 -3.83
N LEU A 28 14.55 21.09 -3.71
CA LEU A 28 13.62 21.94 -2.96
C LEU A 28 12.21 21.92 -3.56
N VAL A 29 12.07 21.93 -4.89
CA VAL A 29 10.76 21.80 -5.55
C VAL A 29 10.14 20.43 -5.28
N LEU A 30 10.94 19.35 -5.26
CA LEU A 30 10.45 18.02 -4.90
C LEU A 30 9.90 17.98 -3.46
N THR A 31 10.61 18.56 -2.49
CA THR A 31 10.16 18.56 -1.09
C THR A 31 8.94 19.45 -0.87
N ILE A 32 8.83 20.58 -1.57
CA ILE A 32 7.60 21.39 -1.60
C ILE A 32 6.44 20.59 -2.21
N GLY A 33 6.67 19.85 -3.28
CA GLY A 33 5.66 18.98 -3.89
C GLY A 33 5.12 17.93 -2.91
N ILE A 34 6.00 17.30 -2.13
CA ILE A 34 5.61 16.37 -1.05
C ILE A 34 4.76 17.09 0.00
N LEU A 35 5.16 18.29 0.44
CA LEU A 35 4.42 19.06 1.43
C LEU A 35 3.02 19.45 0.93
N VAL A 36 2.90 19.90 -0.33
CA VAL A 36 1.61 20.23 -0.96
C VAL A 36 0.73 18.99 -1.05
N ALA A 37 1.29 17.84 -1.41
CA ALA A 37 0.55 16.58 -1.46
C ALA A 37 0.03 16.17 -0.06
N GLN A 38 0.86 16.30 0.97
CA GLN A 38 0.45 16.05 2.37
C GLN A 38 -0.62 17.03 2.84
N PHE A 39 -0.53 18.30 2.44
CA PHE A 39 -1.54 19.31 2.74
C PHE A 39 -2.88 18.97 2.11
N ILE A 40 -2.92 18.64 0.81
CA ILE A 40 -4.14 18.17 0.13
C ILE A 40 -4.70 16.91 0.79
N GLY A 41 -3.82 16.02 1.25
CA GLY A 41 -4.18 14.80 1.98
C GLY A 41 -4.81 15.01 3.36
N MET A 42 -4.92 16.25 3.84
CA MET A 42 -5.53 16.53 5.14
C MET A 42 -7.03 16.18 5.16
N PRO A 43 -7.57 15.74 6.32
CA PRO A 43 -8.98 15.33 6.45
C PRO A 43 -10.00 16.42 6.07
N PHE A 44 -9.63 17.70 6.19
CA PHE A 44 -10.51 18.82 5.85
C PHE A 44 -10.51 19.19 4.35
N ILE A 45 -9.55 18.69 3.54
CA ILE A 45 -9.46 18.95 2.10
C ILE A 45 -9.92 17.72 1.31
N ALA A 46 -9.05 16.72 1.16
CA ALA A 46 -9.30 15.55 0.33
C ALA A 46 -9.03 14.22 1.06
N GLY A 47 -8.58 14.24 2.31
CA GLY A 47 -8.28 13.05 3.13
C GLY A 47 -9.50 12.29 3.66
N THR A 48 -10.64 12.33 2.97
CA THR A 48 -11.88 11.62 3.36
C THR A 48 -12.23 10.52 2.36
N CYS A 49 -13.03 9.53 2.78
CA CYS A 49 -13.44 8.40 1.94
C CYS A 49 -14.15 8.81 0.63
N ARG A 50 -14.72 10.03 0.58
CA ARG A 50 -15.39 10.59 -0.60
C ARG A 50 -14.53 11.62 -1.36
N GLY A 51 -13.51 12.19 -0.71
CA GLY A 51 -12.67 13.27 -1.24
C GLY A 51 -11.36 12.83 -1.91
N TRP A 52 -10.91 11.59 -1.70
CA TRP A 52 -9.60 11.12 -2.19
C TRP A 52 -9.44 11.28 -3.72
N GLY A 53 -10.50 11.02 -4.49
CA GLY A 53 -10.50 11.16 -5.95
C GLY A 53 -10.35 12.61 -6.42
N TRP A 54 -10.93 13.57 -5.71
CA TRP A 54 -10.75 15.00 -5.98
C TRP A 54 -9.31 15.45 -5.70
N GLY A 55 -8.71 14.98 -4.60
CA GLY A 55 -7.31 15.26 -4.27
C GLY A 55 -6.35 14.83 -5.38
N LEU A 56 -6.55 13.62 -5.92
CA LEU A 56 -5.75 13.13 -7.07
C LEU A 56 -6.01 13.92 -8.35
N SER A 57 -7.26 14.35 -8.57
CA SER A 57 -7.63 15.14 -9.76
C SER A 57 -6.93 16.50 -9.81
N ILE A 58 -6.76 17.15 -8.64
CA ILE A 58 -6.01 18.42 -8.54
C ILE A 58 -4.54 18.22 -8.93
N VAL A 59 -3.92 17.10 -8.50
CA VAL A 59 -2.52 16.80 -8.87
C VAL A 59 -2.38 16.59 -10.37
N PHE A 60 -3.42 16.07 -11.05
CA PHE A 60 -3.43 15.91 -12.50
C PHE A 60 -3.49 17.23 -13.27
N LEU A 61 -3.91 18.34 -12.64
CA LEU A 61 -3.93 19.67 -13.28
C LEU A 61 -2.55 20.36 -13.32
N LEU A 62 -1.66 20.03 -12.38
CA LEU A 62 -0.33 20.65 -12.27
C LEU A 62 0.54 20.51 -13.55
N PRO A 63 0.58 19.35 -14.23
CA PRO A 63 1.31 19.20 -15.50
C PRO A 63 0.82 20.12 -16.62
N PHE A 64 -0.49 20.41 -16.71
CA PHE A 64 -1.03 21.31 -17.74
C PHE A 64 -0.58 22.75 -17.52
N PHE A 65 -0.52 23.17 -16.25
CA PHE A 65 0.07 24.45 -15.90
C PHE A 65 1.57 24.49 -16.24
N GLY A 66 2.31 23.40 -15.98
CA GLY A 66 3.70 23.27 -16.39
C GLY A 66 3.90 23.34 -17.91
N LEU A 67 3.02 22.72 -18.70
CA LEU A 67 3.03 22.80 -20.17
C LEU A 67 2.79 24.23 -20.67
N PHE A 68 1.86 24.96 -20.04
CA PHE A 68 1.64 26.36 -20.35
C PHE A 68 2.87 27.22 -20.05
N LEU A 69 3.54 27.00 -18.91
CA LEU A 69 4.78 27.70 -18.57
C LEU A 69 5.94 27.36 -19.52
N LEU A 70 6.03 26.14 -20.02
CA LEU A 70 7.05 25.74 -20.99
C LEU A 70 6.95 26.52 -22.31
N ILE A 71 5.75 26.95 -22.71
CA ILE A 71 5.57 27.79 -23.91
C ILE A 71 6.20 29.18 -23.71
N LEU A 72 6.30 29.66 -22.47
CA LEU A 72 6.86 30.97 -22.13
C LEU A 72 8.37 30.92 -21.85
N LEU A 73 8.96 29.73 -21.71
CA LEU A 73 10.38 29.56 -21.41
C LEU A 73 11.23 29.70 -22.69
N PRO A 74 12.33 30.47 -22.66
CA PRO A 74 13.26 30.54 -23.79
C PRO A 74 13.93 29.20 -24.02
N ASN A 75 14.36 28.96 -25.26
CA ASN A 75 15.03 27.72 -25.64
C ASN A 75 16.45 27.65 -25.03
N SER A 76 17.01 26.44 -24.94
CA SER A 76 18.40 26.27 -24.47
C SER A 76 19.39 26.91 -25.47
N PRO A 77 20.16 27.94 -25.05
CA PRO A 77 21.07 28.66 -25.94
C PRO A 77 22.22 27.77 -26.45
N THR A 78 22.65 26.80 -25.64
CA THR A 78 23.64 25.78 -26.02
C THR A 78 23.16 24.90 -27.16
N GLN A 79 21.88 24.51 -27.15
CA GLN A 79 21.30 23.68 -28.23
C GLN A 79 21.04 24.48 -29.50
N LEU A 80 20.68 25.76 -29.38
CA LEU A 80 20.50 26.66 -30.53
C LEU A 80 21.81 26.84 -31.33
N ILE A 81 22.94 27.01 -30.64
CA ILE A 81 24.25 27.15 -31.29
C ILE A 81 24.74 25.79 -31.83
N ALA A 82 24.65 24.72 -31.02
CA ALA A 82 25.23 23.42 -31.39
C ALA A 82 24.46 22.70 -32.51
N LYS A 83 23.12 22.78 -32.53
CA LYS A 83 22.27 21.99 -33.43
C LYS A 83 21.65 22.79 -34.57
N TYR A 84 21.30 24.06 -34.29
CA TYR A 84 20.58 24.91 -35.26
C TYR A 84 21.46 26.01 -35.85
N ASN A 85 22.72 26.14 -35.40
CA ASN A 85 23.69 27.15 -35.83
C ASN A 85 23.13 28.59 -35.82
N ASN A 86 22.16 28.86 -34.94
CA ASN A 86 21.43 30.13 -34.88
C ASN A 86 21.97 30.97 -33.72
N GLU A 87 23.12 31.62 -33.94
CA GLU A 87 23.81 32.42 -32.91
C GLU A 87 23.01 33.67 -32.52
N GLU A 88 22.29 34.29 -33.46
CA GLU A 88 21.56 35.53 -33.22
C GLU A 88 20.37 35.33 -32.25
N GLN A 89 19.65 34.21 -32.41
CA GLN A 89 18.58 33.83 -31.48
C GLN A 89 19.13 33.41 -30.12
N ALA A 90 20.26 32.68 -30.09
CA ALA A 90 20.91 32.30 -28.85
C ALA A 90 21.41 33.52 -28.05
N GLU A 91 21.92 34.56 -28.72
CA GLU A 91 22.34 35.81 -28.07
C GLU A 91 21.14 36.56 -27.49
N ASN A 92 20.04 36.66 -28.23
CA ASN A 92 18.80 37.30 -27.74
C ASN A 92 18.21 36.56 -26.53
N ASP A 93 18.17 35.22 -26.57
CA ASP A 93 17.72 34.40 -25.45
C ASP A 93 18.67 34.53 -24.25
N LEU A 94 19.99 34.62 -24.46
CA LEU A 94 20.97 34.86 -23.39
C LEU A 94 20.79 36.25 -22.74
N LYS A 95 20.56 37.29 -23.54
CA LYS A 95 20.28 38.65 -23.05
C LYS A 95 19.02 38.65 -22.18
N HIS A 96 17.97 37.96 -22.62
CA HIS A 96 16.73 37.82 -21.84
C HIS A 96 16.95 37.03 -20.54
N LEU A 97 17.73 35.95 -20.58
CA LEU A 97 18.03 35.10 -19.41
C LEU A 97 18.96 35.76 -18.38
N ARG A 98 19.91 36.58 -18.82
CA ARG A 98 20.90 37.24 -17.94
C ARG A 98 20.44 38.62 -17.48
N GLY A 99 19.53 39.26 -18.21
CA GLY A 99 19.09 40.63 -17.95
C GLY A 99 20.18 41.68 -18.23
N THR A 100 21.25 41.29 -18.94
CA THR A 100 22.39 42.16 -19.28
C THR A 100 22.70 42.06 -20.77
N ASN A 101 23.03 43.20 -21.39
CA ASN A 101 23.38 43.27 -22.81
C ASN A 101 24.79 42.73 -23.11
N ASP A 102 25.67 42.68 -22.10
CA ASP A 102 27.01 42.13 -22.23
C ASP A 102 27.03 40.64 -21.86
N VAL A 103 26.78 39.80 -22.86
CA VAL A 103 26.79 38.33 -22.75
C VAL A 103 27.97 37.70 -23.50
N HIS A 104 28.90 38.53 -23.97
CA HIS A 104 30.00 38.10 -24.84
C HIS A 104 30.89 37.03 -24.18
N ALA A 105 31.20 37.18 -22.90
CA ALA A 105 32.01 36.22 -22.14
C ALA A 105 31.32 34.85 -21.96
N ASP A 106 30.00 34.85 -21.73
CA ASP A 106 29.20 33.62 -21.61
C ASP A 106 29.09 32.94 -22.99
N LEU A 107 28.86 33.71 -24.05
CA LEU A 107 28.82 33.23 -25.44
C LEU A 107 30.16 32.64 -25.89
N GLU A 108 31.28 33.27 -25.54
CA GLU A 108 32.62 32.73 -25.80
C GLU A 108 32.88 31.42 -25.04
N THR A 109 32.44 31.34 -23.78
CA THR A 109 32.55 30.10 -22.99
C THR A 109 31.74 28.97 -23.63
N ILE A 110 30.51 29.26 -24.08
CA ILE A 110 29.66 28.30 -24.79
C ILE A 110 30.29 27.89 -26.14
N ARG A 111 30.81 28.85 -26.92
CA ARG A 111 31.52 28.57 -28.18
C ARG A 111 32.78 27.74 -27.95
N GLN A 112 33.50 27.97 -26.86
CA GLN A 112 34.68 27.17 -26.51
C GLN A 112 34.28 25.74 -26.13
N GLN A 113 33.22 25.56 -25.35
CA GLN A 113 32.65 24.24 -25.06
C GLN A 113 32.21 23.51 -26.34
N ILE A 114 31.54 24.20 -27.26
CA ILE A 114 31.09 23.62 -28.54
C ILE A 114 32.28 23.31 -29.46
N ARG A 115 33.32 24.15 -29.51
CA ARG A 115 34.54 23.89 -30.29
C ARG A 115 35.34 22.70 -29.75
N GLU A 116 35.46 22.59 -28.43
CA GLU A 116 36.05 21.42 -27.77
C GLU A 116 35.23 20.15 -28.05
N GLN A 117 33.90 20.25 -28.12
CA GLN A 117 33.00 19.16 -28.53
C GLN A 117 33.14 18.79 -30.02
N SER A 118 33.31 19.80 -30.89
CA SER A 118 33.36 19.64 -32.35
C SER A 118 34.72 19.12 -32.86
N GLY A 119 35.83 19.42 -32.16
CA GLY A 119 37.16 18.93 -32.49
C GLY A 119 37.35 17.42 -32.26
N SER A 120 36.51 16.82 -31.42
CA SER A 120 36.40 15.37 -31.23
C SER A 120 35.22 14.82 -32.01
N GLY A 121 35.34 14.78 -33.34
CA GLY A 121 34.49 14.07 -34.30
C GLY A 121 33.02 13.85 -33.87
N GLY A 122 32.14 14.79 -34.26
CA GLY A 122 30.69 14.60 -34.34
C GLY A 122 30.05 13.87 -33.16
N SER A 123 29.84 14.57 -32.04
CA SER A 123 29.17 13.98 -30.89
C SER A 123 27.67 13.79 -31.16
N GLU A 124 27.30 12.63 -31.71
CA GLU A 124 26.10 11.95 -31.21
C GLU A 124 26.32 11.67 -29.72
N SER A 125 25.26 11.72 -28.90
CA SER A 125 25.32 11.32 -27.50
C SER A 125 26.03 9.96 -27.39
N LEU A 126 27.10 9.85 -26.59
CA LEU A 126 27.82 8.58 -26.47
C LEU A 126 26.83 7.49 -26.03
N SER A 127 26.79 6.40 -26.78
CA SER A 127 25.95 5.26 -26.40
C SER A 127 26.37 4.76 -25.01
N ILE A 128 25.41 4.32 -24.20
CA ILE A 128 25.65 3.81 -22.83
C ILE A 128 26.76 2.72 -22.85
N LEU A 129 26.79 1.88 -23.89
CA LEU A 129 27.81 0.85 -24.10
C LEU A 129 29.21 1.41 -24.37
N GLN A 130 29.32 2.58 -25.02
CA GLN A 130 30.59 3.25 -25.27
C GLN A 130 31.11 3.95 -23.99
N ILE A 131 30.20 4.55 -23.20
CA ILE A 131 30.54 5.15 -21.90
C ILE A 131 31.13 4.09 -20.96
N LEU A 132 30.53 2.89 -20.91
CA LEU A 132 31.02 1.76 -20.10
C LEU A 132 32.43 1.29 -20.52
N LYS A 133 32.73 1.30 -21.82
CA LYS A 133 34.00 0.80 -22.35
C LYS A 133 35.15 1.77 -22.10
N THR A 134 34.93 3.08 -22.16
CA THR A 134 35.99 4.09 -22.05
C THR A 134 36.46 4.29 -20.60
N PRO A 135 37.73 4.01 -20.25
CA PRO A 135 38.26 4.09 -18.88
C PRO A 135 38.08 5.46 -18.20
N ARG A 136 38.10 6.53 -18.99
CA ARG A 136 37.95 7.92 -18.53
C ARG A 136 36.62 8.21 -17.82
N TYR A 137 35.53 7.54 -18.22
CA TYR A 137 34.19 7.81 -17.71
C TYR A 137 33.73 6.83 -16.63
N ARG A 138 34.46 5.73 -16.40
CA ARG A 138 34.05 4.66 -15.48
C ARG A 138 33.90 5.14 -14.03
N TRP A 139 34.85 5.90 -13.52
CA TRP A 139 34.81 6.38 -12.13
C TRP A 139 33.69 7.40 -11.88
N PRO A 140 33.54 8.47 -12.70
CA PRO A 140 32.39 9.38 -12.62
C PRO A 140 31.03 8.69 -12.73
N MET A 141 30.92 7.72 -13.65
CA MET A 141 29.69 6.96 -13.84
C MET A 141 29.41 6.07 -12.62
N LEU A 142 30.40 5.32 -12.14
CA LEU A 142 30.25 4.44 -11.00
C LEU A 142 29.85 5.22 -9.74
N THR A 143 30.49 6.34 -9.45
CA THR A 143 30.15 7.18 -8.29
C THR A 143 28.75 7.76 -8.42
N THR A 144 28.33 8.19 -9.61
CA THR A 144 26.96 8.69 -9.84
C THR A 144 25.91 7.60 -9.65
N VAL A 145 26.14 6.40 -10.19
CA VAL A 145 25.23 5.26 -10.03
C VAL A 145 25.16 4.82 -8.57
N VAL A 146 26.30 4.71 -7.89
CA VAL A 146 26.34 4.33 -6.46
C VAL A 146 25.65 5.37 -5.59
N LEU A 147 25.83 6.68 -5.85
CA LEU A 147 25.15 7.74 -5.10
C LEU A 147 23.63 7.71 -5.31
N GLN A 148 23.16 7.48 -6.54
CA GLN A 148 21.72 7.36 -6.80
C GLN A 148 21.14 6.10 -6.15
N LEU A 149 21.81 4.95 -6.26
CA LEU A 149 21.40 3.72 -5.56
C LEU A 149 21.36 3.92 -4.04
N SER A 150 22.37 4.59 -3.48
CA SER A 150 22.41 4.89 -2.04
C SER A 150 21.22 5.76 -1.60
N GLN A 151 20.75 6.65 -2.48
CA GLN A 151 19.58 7.47 -2.21
C GLN A 151 18.31 6.63 -2.07
N ALA A 152 18.02 5.70 -2.99
CA ALA A 152 16.84 4.84 -2.86
C ALA A 152 16.99 3.84 -1.71
N MET A 153 18.14 3.16 -1.63
CA MET A 153 18.41 2.15 -0.59
C MET A 153 18.49 2.73 0.82
N SER A 154 18.53 4.05 0.98
CA SER A 154 18.37 4.69 2.29
C SER A 154 17.03 4.35 2.95
N GLY A 155 16.01 3.97 2.17
CA GLY A 155 14.66 3.68 2.67
C GLY A 155 13.83 4.94 2.90
N ILE A 156 14.23 6.10 2.38
CA ILE A 156 13.48 7.36 2.53
C ILE A 156 12.05 7.26 2.00
N ASN A 157 11.84 6.58 0.87
CA ASN A 157 10.52 6.38 0.28
C ASN A 157 9.65 5.51 1.18
N ALA A 158 10.21 4.44 1.75
CA ALA A 158 9.54 3.62 2.75
C ALA A 158 9.16 4.45 3.99
N VAL A 159 10.05 5.31 4.49
CA VAL A 159 9.73 6.21 5.63
C VAL A 159 8.55 7.12 5.29
N PHE A 160 8.50 7.73 4.10
CA PHE A 160 7.37 8.58 3.71
C PHE A 160 6.06 7.78 3.53
N PHE A 161 6.09 6.62 2.89
CA PHE A 161 4.88 5.79 2.67
C PHE A 161 4.35 5.15 3.95
N TYR A 162 5.24 4.72 4.85
CA TYR A 162 4.88 4.04 6.10
C TYR A 162 4.85 4.95 7.32
N SER A 163 5.16 6.24 7.17
CA SER A 163 5.11 7.26 8.24
C SER A 163 3.84 7.19 9.08
N SER A 164 2.67 7.11 8.43
CA SER A 164 1.38 6.98 9.12
C SER A 164 1.29 5.75 10.01
N LYS A 165 1.73 4.58 9.52
CA LYS A 165 1.74 3.33 10.30
C LYS A 165 2.79 3.37 11.41
N MET A 166 3.93 4.00 11.17
CA MET A 166 4.96 4.20 12.19
C MET A 166 4.45 5.10 13.33
N PHE A 167 3.70 6.17 13.00
CA PHE A 167 3.05 7.04 13.98
C PHE A 167 1.90 6.36 14.73
N GLU A 168 1.14 5.51 14.05
CA GLU A 168 0.12 4.67 14.67
C GLU A 168 0.75 3.69 15.67
N LYS A 169 1.82 2.98 15.28
CA LYS A 169 2.60 2.12 16.19
C LYS A 169 3.24 2.89 17.34
N ALA A 170 3.54 4.18 17.14
CA ALA A 170 4.02 5.09 18.17
C ALA A 170 2.89 5.59 19.12
N ARG A 171 1.65 5.12 18.95
CA ARG A 171 0.46 5.50 19.73
C ARG A 171 0.07 6.97 19.63
N ILE A 172 0.45 7.62 18.53
CA ILE A 172 -0.08 8.95 18.23
C ILE A 172 -1.57 8.77 17.89
N PRO A 173 -2.47 9.53 18.54
CA PRO A 173 -3.89 9.47 18.22
C PRO A 173 -4.15 9.61 16.72
N ASN A 174 -5.01 8.76 16.16
CA ASN A 174 -5.24 8.70 14.70
C ASN A 174 -5.63 10.05 14.07
N HIS A 175 -6.28 10.94 14.83
CA HIS A 175 -6.64 12.28 14.37
C HIS A 175 -5.43 13.23 14.27
N LEU A 176 -4.33 12.96 14.96
CA LEU A 176 -3.08 13.75 14.93
C LEU A 176 -2.08 13.26 13.88
N ILE A 177 -2.22 12.02 13.38
CA ILE A 177 -1.30 11.43 12.39
C ILE A 177 -1.18 12.28 11.11
N PRO A 178 -2.28 12.80 10.51
CA PRO A 178 -2.16 13.67 9.33
C PRO A 178 -1.36 14.96 9.61
N TYR A 179 -1.51 15.54 10.80
CA TYR A 179 -0.76 16.73 11.22
C TYR A 179 0.71 16.42 11.47
N ALA A 180 1.02 15.24 12.02
CA ALA A 180 2.40 14.78 12.20
C ALA A 180 3.10 14.59 10.84
N ASN A 181 2.41 13.98 9.86
CA ASN A 181 2.91 13.85 8.49
C ASN A 181 3.14 15.21 7.82
N LEU A 182 2.22 16.17 8.00
CA LEU A 182 2.40 17.52 7.49
C LEU A 182 3.63 18.20 8.13
N GLY A 183 3.82 18.00 9.44
CA GLY A 183 4.99 18.47 10.18
C GLY A 183 6.30 17.88 9.67
N THR A 184 6.34 16.58 9.34
CA THR A 184 7.54 15.95 8.77
C THR A 184 7.88 16.51 7.39
N GLY A 185 6.88 16.78 6.55
CA GLY A 185 7.06 17.46 5.27
C GLY A 185 7.60 18.88 5.43
N LEU A 186 7.09 19.64 6.41
CA LEU A 186 7.57 21.00 6.68
C LEU A 186 9.03 21.00 7.11
N ILE A 187 9.41 20.09 8.02
CA ILE A 187 10.81 19.91 8.45
C ILE A 187 11.70 19.52 7.27
N ASN A 188 11.22 18.67 6.36
CA ASN A 188 11.95 18.29 5.16
C ASN A 188 12.22 19.48 4.22
N VAL A 189 11.24 20.37 4.03
CA VAL A 189 11.42 21.59 3.24
C VAL A 189 12.42 22.54 3.89
N LEU A 190 12.29 22.78 5.20
CA LEU A 190 13.22 23.63 5.94
C LEU A 190 14.65 23.09 5.92
N ALA A 191 14.82 21.77 6.08
CA ALA A 191 16.12 21.11 5.98
C ALA A 191 16.71 21.22 4.56
N SER A 192 15.87 21.12 3.52
CA SER A 192 16.28 21.29 2.12
C SER A 192 16.73 22.72 1.81
N ILE A 193 16.09 23.73 2.42
CA ILE A 193 16.55 25.12 2.30
C ILE A 193 17.90 25.29 3.00
N ALA A 194 18.03 24.76 4.22
CA ALA A 194 19.27 24.82 4.98
C ALA A 194 20.42 24.09 4.27
N SER A 195 20.14 23.01 3.53
CA SER A 195 21.16 22.25 2.80
C SER A 195 21.83 23.07 1.70
N LEU A 196 21.11 24.01 1.08
CA LEU A 196 21.67 24.93 0.07
C LEU A 196 22.88 25.69 0.63
N SER A 197 22.72 26.23 1.84
CA SER A 197 23.77 26.99 2.51
C SER A 197 24.92 26.12 2.97
N LEU A 198 24.63 24.87 3.35
CA LEU A 198 25.63 23.95 3.89
C LEU A 198 26.55 23.39 2.80
N ILE A 199 26.01 23.09 1.61
CA ILE A 199 26.76 22.53 0.47
C ILE A 199 27.86 23.50 0.03
N GLU A 200 27.58 24.80 0.02
CA GLU A 200 28.56 25.83 -0.37
C GLU A 200 29.68 26.02 0.67
N LYS A 201 29.38 25.84 1.97
CA LYS A 201 30.33 26.09 3.07
C LYS A 201 31.18 24.89 3.46
N ALA A 202 30.59 23.70 3.55
CA ALA A 202 31.22 22.52 4.14
C ALA A 202 31.92 21.60 3.12
N GLY A 203 31.72 21.86 1.83
CA GLY A 203 32.25 21.04 0.74
C GLY A 203 31.49 19.73 0.55
N ARG A 204 31.38 19.29 -0.70
CA ARG A 204 30.47 18.21 -1.12
C ARG A 204 30.73 16.87 -0.44
N ARG A 205 31.99 16.46 -0.28
CA ARG A 205 32.35 15.15 0.29
C ARG A 205 31.91 15.02 1.75
N ALA A 206 32.10 16.06 2.56
CA ALA A 206 31.69 16.07 3.95
C ALA A 206 30.16 15.99 4.07
N VAL A 207 29.45 16.75 3.26
CA VAL A 207 27.97 16.80 3.27
C VAL A 207 27.33 15.48 2.79
N ILE A 208 28.04 14.63 2.04
CA ILE A 208 27.57 13.25 1.75
C ILE A 208 27.87 12.32 2.93
N VAL A 209 29.14 12.26 3.36
CA VAL A 209 29.62 11.19 4.25
C VAL A 209 29.05 11.31 5.67
N TYR A 210 29.05 12.51 6.27
CA TYR A 210 28.60 12.68 7.65
C TYR A 210 27.09 12.41 7.81
N PRO A 211 26.18 12.97 7.00
CA PRO A 211 24.76 12.66 7.12
C PRO A 211 24.45 11.19 6.81
N MET A 212 25.15 10.55 5.88
CA MET A 212 25.00 9.11 5.64
C MET A 212 25.36 8.27 6.86
N ALA A 213 26.46 8.59 7.54
CA ALA A 213 26.85 7.87 8.76
C ALA A 213 25.81 8.05 9.88
N ILE A 214 25.29 9.28 10.06
CA ILE A 214 24.23 9.55 11.04
C ILE A 214 22.95 8.79 10.68
N MET A 215 22.55 8.78 9.41
CA MET A 215 21.36 8.03 8.96
C MET A 215 21.49 6.54 9.27
N ALA A 216 22.64 5.91 9.03
CA ALA A 216 22.86 4.50 9.34
C ALA A 216 22.69 4.20 10.84
N ILE A 217 23.25 5.04 11.71
CA ILE A 217 23.12 4.90 13.17
C ILE A 217 21.67 5.08 13.61
N VAL A 218 21.01 6.14 13.12
CA VAL A 218 19.62 6.46 13.45
C VAL A 218 18.67 5.36 12.98
N PHE A 219 18.91 4.78 11.81
CA PHE A 219 18.09 3.71 11.27
C PHE A 219 18.23 2.41 12.09
N GLY A 220 19.47 2.06 12.48
CA GLY A 220 19.71 0.93 13.38
C GLY A 220 19.04 1.13 14.75
N LEU A 221 19.13 2.34 15.31
CA LEU A 221 18.47 2.69 16.57
C LEU A 221 16.94 2.67 16.43
N LEU A 222 16.39 3.17 15.32
CA LEU A 222 14.97 3.14 15.04
C LEU A 222 14.44 1.71 15.01
N ALA A 223 15.14 0.78 14.35
CA ALA A 223 14.76 -0.63 14.29
C ALA A 223 14.68 -1.27 15.69
N VAL A 224 15.68 -1.01 16.54
CA VAL A 224 15.71 -1.51 17.92
C VAL A 224 14.57 -0.92 18.75
N ILE A 225 14.36 0.40 18.68
CA ILE A 225 13.33 1.06 19.50
C ILE A 225 11.92 0.64 19.10
N VAL A 226 11.65 0.43 17.81
CA VAL A 226 10.34 -0.05 17.35
C VAL A 226 10.05 -1.45 17.91
N GLU A 227 11.03 -2.37 17.86
CA GLU A 227 10.90 -3.71 18.43
C GLU A 227 10.70 -3.67 19.96
N LEU A 228 11.46 -2.83 20.68
CA LEU A 228 11.26 -2.66 22.12
C LEU A 228 9.90 -2.05 22.46
N ASN A 229 9.40 -1.13 21.64
CA ASN A 229 8.10 -0.51 21.85
C ASN A 229 6.97 -1.55 21.72
N GLU A 230 7.07 -2.47 20.76
CA GLU A 230 6.09 -3.57 20.61
C GLU A 230 6.09 -4.52 21.83
N ARG A 231 7.24 -4.73 22.47
CA ARG A 231 7.36 -5.61 23.65
C ARG A 231 6.97 -4.94 24.96
N LEU A 232 7.45 -3.72 25.20
CA LEU A 232 7.30 -3.01 26.48
C LEU A 232 6.08 -2.10 26.54
N ASN A 233 5.49 -1.78 25.39
CA ASN A 233 4.23 -1.03 25.28
C ASN A 233 4.28 0.38 25.92
N ASN A 234 5.44 1.05 25.87
CA ASN A 234 5.72 2.32 26.53
C ASN A 234 5.56 3.53 25.60
N PRO A 235 4.73 4.54 25.93
CA PRO A 235 4.47 5.69 25.06
C PRO A 235 5.71 6.57 24.78
N ILE A 236 6.68 6.59 25.70
CA ILE A 236 7.94 7.33 25.56
C ILE A 236 8.76 6.78 24.39
N LEU A 237 8.78 5.45 24.21
CA LEU A 237 9.53 4.82 23.12
C LEU A 237 8.94 5.21 21.75
N GLY A 238 7.61 5.32 21.66
CA GLY A 238 6.93 5.84 20.47
C GLY A 238 7.34 7.28 20.11
N LEU A 239 7.41 8.17 21.10
CA LEU A 239 7.88 9.55 20.89
C LEU A 239 9.34 9.59 20.39
N ILE A 240 10.19 8.73 20.95
CA ILE A 240 11.59 8.61 20.50
C ILE A 240 11.65 8.11 19.06
N SER A 241 10.84 7.13 18.65
CA SER A 241 10.77 6.68 17.26
C SER A 241 10.42 7.82 16.30
N VAL A 242 9.45 8.67 16.65
CA VAL A 242 9.09 9.85 15.83
C VAL A 242 10.27 10.82 15.71
N LEU A 243 10.94 11.11 16.83
CA LEU A 243 12.11 11.99 16.83
C LEU A 243 13.25 11.44 15.97
N LEU A 244 13.50 10.13 16.00
CA LEU A 244 14.49 9.48 15.13
C LEU A 244 14.11 9.54 13.65
N ILE A 245 12.84 9.36 13.30
CA ILE A 245 12.36 9.53 11.93
C ILE A 245 12.60 10.97 11.45
N LEU A 246 12.34 11.98 12.29
CA LEU A 246 12.61 13.38 11.95
C LEU A 246 14.10 13.63 11.72
N ILE A 247 14.97 13.12 12.60
CA ILE A 247 16.43 13.23 12.43
C ILE A 247 16.86 12.55 11.11
N PHE A 248 16.33 11.37 10.83
CA PHE A 248 16.62 10.65 9.58
C PHE A 248 16.25 11.48 8.35
N ILE A 249 15.05 12.06 8.30
CA ILE A 249 14.58 12.92 7.20
C ILE A 249 15.48 14.14 7.03
N VAL A 250 15.86 14.79 8.13
CA VAL A 250 16.75 15.96 8.11
C VAL A 250 18.14 15.60 7.57
N CYS A 251 18.73 14.51 8.04
CA CYS A 251 20.03 14.04 7.54
C CYS A 251 19.97 13.66 6.05
N PHE A 252 18.88 13.03 5.61
CA PHE A 252 18.66 12.73 4.21
C PHE A 252 18.60 14.01 3.35
N ALA A 253 17.82 15.00 3.79
CA ALA A 253 17.67 16.28 3.11
C ALA A 253 19.00 17.03 2.96
N PHE A 254 19.88 16.96 3.96
CA PHE A 254 21.21 17.56 3.88
C PHE A 254 22.16 16.85 2.91
N GLY A 255 22.16 15.52 2.90
CA GLY A 255 23.15 14.73 2.14
C GLY A 255 22.61 14.16 0.83
N LEU A 256 21.95 13.00 0.93
CA LEU A 256 21.55 12.19 -0.22
C LEU A 256 20.39 12.79 -1.04
N GLY A 257 19.69 13.81 -0.54
CA GLY A 257 18.65 14.49 -1.30
C GLY A 257 19.18 15.21 -2.54
N PRO A 258 19.91 16.33 -2.39
CA PRO A 258 20.31 17.18 -3.52
C PRO A 258 21.57 16.68 -4.26
N ILE A 259 22.49 16.01 -3.56
CA ILE A 259 23.84 15.77 -4.08
C ILE A 259 23.88 14.76 -5.23
N PRO A 260 23.16 13.62 -5.22
CA PRO A 260 23.20 12.68 -6.34
C PRO A 260 22.80 13.29 -7.69
N PHE A 261 21.81 14.19 -7.69
CA PHE A 261 21.38 14.93 -8.89
C PHE A 261 22.44 15.93 -9.38
N LEU A 262 23.03 16.69 -8.44
CA LEU A 262 24.07 17.66 -8.74
C LEU A 262 25.37 17.00 -9.23
N TYR A 263 25.82 15.97 -8.53
CA TYR A 263 27.10 15.31 -8.75
C TYR A 263 27.19 14.71 -10.16
N GLY A 264 26.11 14.06 -10.63
CA GLY A 264 26.06 13.53 -11.99
C GLY A 264 26.19 14.61 -13.07
N SER A 265 25.61 15.80 -12.85
CA SER A 265 25.69 16.92 -13.79
C SER A 265 27.05 17.64 -13.80
N GLU A 266 27.78 17.63 -12.68
CA GLU A 266 29.02 18.40 -12.55
C GLU A 266 30.29 17.60 -12.86
N VAL A 267 30.30 16.30 -12.55
CA VAL A 267 31.49 15.46 -12.75
C VAL A 267 31.52 14.87 -14.16
N CYS A 268 30.36 14.69 -14.80
CA CYS A 268 30.27 14.20 -16.17
C CYS A 268 30.45 15.35 -17.16
N ARG A 269 31.28 15.10 -18.17
CA ARG A 269 31.35 15.97 -19.35
C ARG A 269 30.02 15.94 -20.11
N PRO A 270 29.67 17.01 -20.84
CA PRO A 270 28.38 17.12 -21.53
C PRO A 270 28.05 15.90 -22.42
N GLU A 271 29.06 15.30 -23.06
CA GLU A 271 28.86 14.22 -24.04
C GLU A 271 28.43 12.88 -23.41
N ALA A 272 28.74 12.68 -22.12
CA ALA A 272 28.41 11.46 -21.36
C ALA A 272 27.36 11.72 -20.27
N ARG A 273 26.99 12.98 -20.02
CA ARG A 273 26.07 13.39 -18.95
C ARG A 273 24.72 12.69 -19.06
N ASP A 274 24.12 12.71 -20.24
CA ASP A 274 22.78 12.14 -20.47
C ASP A 274 22.77 10.62 -20.30
N GLY A 275 23.81 9.94 -20.78
CA GLY A 275 23.96 8.49 -20.63
C GLY A 275 24.17 8.06 -19.18
N VAL A 276 24.98 8.79 -18.42
CA VAL A 276 25.22 8.52 -16.99
C VAL A 276 23.98 8.83 -16.15
N GLN A 277 23.29 9.95 -16.40
CA GLN A 277 22.04 10.25 -15.70
C GLN A 277 20.93 9.24 -16.02
N SER A 278 20.85 8.77 -17.26
CA SER A 278 19.92 7.71 -17.66
C SER A 278 20.20 6.37 -16.95
N LEU A 279 21.48 6.02 -16.75
CA LEU A 279 21.87 4.86 -15.94
C LEU A 279 21.51 5.04 -14.46
N GLY A 280 21.56 6.26 -13.96
CA GLY A 280 21.12 6.59 -12.60
C GLY A 280 19.62 6.36 -12.37
N LEU A 281 18.79 6.50 -13.41
CA LEU A 281 17.35 6.23 -13.35
C LEU A 281 16.98 4.77 -13.05
N VAL A 282 17.96 3.85 -12.97
CA VAL A 282 17.78 2.50 -12.38
C VAL A 282 17.13 2.59 -11.00
N ASN A 283 17.31 3.70 -10.26
CA ASN A 283 16.60 3.97 -9.01
C ASN A 283 15.07 3.83 -9.11
N ASN A 284 14.47 4.22 -10.24
CA ASN A 284 13.03 4.09 -10.43
C ASN A 284 12.56 2.62 -10.43
N PHE A 285 13.44 1.67 -10.77
CA PHE A 285 13.12 0.25 -10.69
C PHE A 285 13.13 -0.26 -9.26
N ILE A 286 14.05 0.21 -8.41
CA ILE A 286 14.09 -0.13 -6.98
C ILE A 286 12.87 0.45 -6.27
N ASP A 287 12.57 1.74 -6.52
CA ASP A 287 11.35 2.38 -6.00
C ASP A 287 10.09 1.64 -6.46
N LYS A 288 10.08 1.12 -7.69
CA LYS A 288 8.98 0.30 -8.21
C LYS A 288 8.90 -1.05 -7.49
N MET A 289 10.03 -1.67 -7.16
CA MET A 289 10.05 -2.92 -6.39
C MET A 289 9.54 -2.71 -4.96
N GLU A 290 9.97 -1.66 -4.26
CA GLU A 290 9.46 -1.31 -2.93
C GLU A 290 7.94 -1.07 -2.95
N ARG A 291 7.42 -0.35 -3.96
CA ARG A 291 5.98 -0.15 -4.13
C ARG A 291 5.23 -1.45 -4.39
N ASN A 292 5.77 -2.34 -5.22
CA ASN A 292 5.13 -3.62 -5.53
C ASN A 292 4.99 -4.52 -4.29
N GLU A 293 6.00 -4.52 -3.42
CA GLU A 293 5.94 -5.25 -2.15
C GLU A 293 4.83 -4.71 -1.23
N THR A 294 4.67 -3.38 -1.22
CA THR A 294 3.61 -2.66 -0.50
C THR A 294 2.21 -3.01 -1.03
N GLU A 295 2.06 -3.07 -2.36
CA GLU A 295 0.82 -3.44 -3.03
C GLU A 295 0.46 -4.91 -2.77
N PHE A 296 1.46 -5.80 -2.74
CA PHE A 296 1.26 -7.21 -2.44
C PHE A 296 0.76 -7.45 -1.02
N GLN A 297 1.35 -6.77 -0.01
CA GLN A 297 0.87 -6.88 1.37
C GLN A 297 -0.55 -6.32 1.56
N SER A 298 -0.84 -5.19 0.90
CA SER A 298 -2.17 -4.57 0.98
C SER A 298 -3.24 -5.44 0.30
N ARG A 299 -2.91 -6.08 -0.83
CA ARG A 299 -3.78 -7.04 -1.51
C ARG A 299 -4.02 -8.29 -0.66
N GLY A 300 -3.00 -8.78 0.05
CA GLY A 300 -3.14 -9.89 1.00
C GLY A 300 -4.20 -9.61 2.06
N GLN A 301 -4.11 -8.45 2.73
CA GLN A 301 -5.09 -8.05 3.75
C GLN A 301 -6.51 -7.88 3.20
N ILE A 302 -6.64 -7.35 1.98
CA ILE A 302 -7.96 -7.18 1.34
C ILE A 302 -8.56 -8.54 1.01
N LEU A 303 -7.78 -9.48 0.45
CA LEU A 303 -8.25 -10.83 0.13
C LEU A 303 -8.65 -11.60 1.39
N ASP A 304 -7.87 -11.51 2.46
CA ASP A 304 -8.21 -12.12 3.76
C ASP A 304 -9.55 -11.57 4.31
N HIS A 305 -9.76 -10.25 4.20
CA HIS A 305 -11.01 -9.61 4.61
C HIS A 305 -12.21 -10.06 3.75
N PHE A 306 -12.04 -10.15 2.43
CA PHE A 306 -13.08 -10.67 1.54
C PHE A 306 -13.40 -12.15 1.81
N GLN A 307 -12.39 -12.95 2.11
CA GLN A 307 -12.56 -14.36 2.44
C GLN A 307 -13.32 -14.51 3.77
N ASP A 308 -13.01 -13.69 4.77
CA ASP A 308 -13.75 -13.65 6.04
C ASP A 308 -15.23 -13.27 5.87
N ILE A 309 -15.53 -12.28 5.01
CA ILE A 309 -16.93 -11.91 4.70
C ILE A 309 -17.64 -13.03 3.94
N SER A 310 -16.97 -13.71 3.00
CA SER A 310 -17.57 -14.79 2.20
C SER A 310 -17.95 -16.03 3.02
N ASN A 311 -17.31 -16.18 4.18
CA ASN A 311 -17.55 -17.23 5.16
C ASN A 311 -18.70 -16.92 6.14
N LEU A 312 -19.29 -15.72 6.08
CA LEU A 312 -20.47 -15.38 6.87
C LEU A 312 -21.74 -15.83 6.15
N VAL A 313 -22.64 -16.46 6.90
CA VAL A 313 -23.97 -16.87 6.42
C VAL A 313 -25.01 -16.19 7.30
N VAL A 314 -25.91 -15.44 6.66
CA VAL A 314 -27.02 -14.76 7.32
C VAL A 314 -28.22 -15.71 7.42
N MET A 315 -28.62 -16.03 8.65
CA MET A 315 -29.87 -16.71 8.97
C MET A 315 -30.96 -15.65 9.16
N GLY A 316 -31.91 -15.55 8.23
CA GLY A 316 -33.04 -14.61 8.33
C GLY A 316 -34.01 -14.97 9.46
N ASP A 317 -35.09 -14.19 9.60
CA ASP A 317 -36.08 -14.34 10.70
C ASP A 317 -36.86 -15.66 10.62
N ILE A 318 -37.05 -16.18 9.40
CA ILE A 318 -37.65 -17.49 9.14
C ILE A 318 -36.54 -18.53 9.03
N LYS A 319 -36.35 -19.32 10.09
CA LYS A 319 -35.34 -20.38 10.14
C LYS A 319 -35.76 -21.59 9.30
N ARG A 320 -34.76 -22.25 8.70
CA ARG A 320 -34.90 -23.53 7.97
C ARG A 320 -34.40 -24.65 8.87
N ILE A 321 -35.33 -25.43 9.43
CA ILE A 321 -35.06 -26.38 10.51
C ILE A 321 -35.18 -27.81 9.97
N ALA A 322 -34.12 -28.60 10.10
CA ALA A 322 -34.12 -30.03 9.80
C ALA A 322 -34.46 -30.85 11.05
N LEU A 323 -35.30 -31.86 10.89
CA LEU A 323 -35.81 -32.74 11.94
C LEU A 323 -35.48 -34.20 11.61
N VAL A 324 -34.68 -34.83 12.45
CA VAL A 324 -34.26 -36.23 12.30
C VAL A 324 -34.36 -36.92 13.65
N ALA A 325 -34.79 -38.18 13.66
CA ALA A 325 -34.84 -38.97 14.89
C ALA A 325 -34.71 -40.46 14.57
N HIS A 326 -33.95 -41.17 15.39
CA HIS A 326 -33.98 -42.63 15.41
C HIS A 326 -35.33 -43.15 15.92
N ASN A 327 -35.68 -44.39 15.56
CA ASN A 327 -37.03 -44.92 15.79
C ASN A 327 -37.48 -44.82 17.26
N ASN A 328 -36.62 -45.20 18.22
CA ASN A 328 -36.93 -45.17 19.65
C ASN A 328 -37.04 -43.74 20.21
N LYS A 329 -36.55 -42.73 19.48
CA LYS A 329 -36.52 -41.32 19.89
C LYS A 329 -37.60 -40.47 19.23
N LYS A 330 -38.38 -41.03 18.31
CA LYS A 330 -39.44 -40.29 17.60
C LYS A 330 -40.55 -39.81 18.55
N THR A 331 -40.97 -40.63 19.50
CA THR A 331 -41.99 -40.22 20.48
C THR A 331 -41.50 -39.06 21.33
N GLU A 332 -40.27 -39.15 21.85
CA GLU A 332 -39.62 -38.08 22.62
C GLU A 332 -39.50 -36.78 21.81
N LEU A 333 -39.10 -36.87 20.53
CA LEU A 333 -39.04 -35.72 19.63
C LEU A 333 -40.43 -35.06 19.49
N ILE A 334 -41.48 -35.84 19.23
CA ILE A 334 -42.83 -35.30 19.02
C ILE A 334 -43.36 -34.60 20.26
N GLU A 335 -43.17 -35.20 21.44
CA GLU A 335 -43.59 -34.59 22.71
C GLU A 335 -42.91 -33.24 22.95
N CYS A 336 -41.60 -33.16 22.70
CA CYS A 336 -40.84 -31.91 22.82
C CYS A 336 -41.29 -30.86 21.79
N LEU A 337 -41.47 -31.23 20.53
CA LEU A 337 -41.92 -30.30 19.47
C LEU A 337 -43.35 -29.81 19.69
N ARG A 338 -44.24 -30.63 20.30
CA ARG A 338 -45.63 -30.24 20.60
C ARG A 338 -45.70 -29.06 21.56
N GLN A 339 -44.76 -28.95 22.50
CA GLN A 339 -44.67 -27.82 23.42
C GLN A 339 -44.26 -26.51 22.72
N HIS A 340 -43.61 -26.61 21.56
CA HIS A 340 -43.07 -25.47 20.81
C HIS A 340 -43.76 -25.25 19.45
N ARG A 341 -44.96 -25.82 19.28
CA ARG A 341 -45.71 -25.81 18.01
C ARG A 341 -45.84 -24.42 17.40
N ASP A 342 -46.20 -23.43 18.22
CA ASP A 342 -46.48 -22.06 17.75
C ASP A 342 -45.23 -21.34 17.22
N ILE A 343 -44.05 -21.72 17.70
CA ILE A 343 -42.76 -21.21 17.22
C ILE A 343 -42.38 -21.91 15.92
N LEU A 344 -42.50 -23.24 15.89
CA LEU A 344 -42.17 -24.06 14.73
C LEU A 344 -43.04 -23.73 13.51
N ALA A 345 -44.31 -23.36 13.71
CA ALA A 345 -45.22 -22.98 12.65
C ALA A 345 -44.79 -21.72 11.86
N LYS A 346 -43.91 -20.89 12.44
CA LYS A 346 -43.36 -19.68 11.78
C LYS A 346 -42.14 -19.98 10.90
N HIS A 347 -41.64 -21.21 10.94
CA HIS A 347 -40.37 -21.61 10.33
C HIS A 347 -40.58 -22.69 9.26
N LYS A 348 -39.58 -22.89 8.40
CA LYS A 348 -39.63 -23.92 7.36
C LYS A 348 -39.06 -25.22 7.89
N LEU A 349 -39.89 -26.26 7.94
CA LEU A 349 -39.51 -27.57 8.47
C LEU A 349 -39.13 -28.53 7.35
N TYR A 350 -38.05 -29.26 7.58
CA TYR A 350 -37.55 -30.35 6.75
C TYR A 350 -37.39 -31.58 7.61
N GLY A 351 -37.66 -32.79 7.10
CA GLY A 351 -37.41 -34.00 7.88
C GLY A 351 -37.23 -35.24 7.01
N THR A 352 -36.53 -36.23 7.55
CA THR A 352 -36.38 -37.54 6.89
C THR A 352 -37.72 -38.27 6.85
N GLY A 353 -37.94 -39.13 5.86
CA GLY A 353 -39.29 -39.54 5.44
C GLY A 353 -40.23 -40.00 6.56
N THR A 354 -39.76 -40.87 7.45
CA THR A 354 -40.57 -41.37 8.57
C THR A 354 -40.74 -40.36 9.69
N THR A 355 -39.71 -39.57 10.02
CA THR A 355 -39.78 -38.53 11.05
C THR A 355 -40.64 -37.35 10.59
N GLY A 356 -40.41 -36.84 9.37
CA GLY A 356 -41.18 -35.74 8.80
C GLY A 356 -42.66 -36.07 8.64
N SER A 357 -43.00 -37.30 8.23
CA SER A 357 -44.40 -37.74 8.15
C SER A 357 -45.09 -37.80 9.51
N LEU A 358 -44.38 -38.24 10.54
CA LEU A 358 -44.91 -38.29 11.90
C LEU A 358 -45.10 -36.88 12.49
N VAL A 359 -44.11 -35.99 12.31
CA VAL A 359 -44.17 -34.59 12.75
C VAL A 359 -45.33 -33.84 12.09
N GLU A 360 -45.49 -33.97 10.77
CA GLU A 360 -46.58 -33.32 10.03
C GLU A 360 -47.95 -33.80 10.51
N LYS A 361 -48.11 -35.12 10.72
CA LYS A 361 -49.36 -35.71 11.21
C LYS A 361 -49.73 -35.21 12.62
N GLU A 362 -48.77 -35.17 13.53
CA GLU A 362 -49.02 -34.89 14.95
C GLU A 362 -49.09 -33.39 15.27
N LEU A 363 -48.32 -32.55 14.57
CA LEU A 363 -48.30 -31.10 14.78
C LEU A 363 -49.19 -30.33 13.81
N GLN A 364 -49.63 -30.96 12.71
CA GLN A 364 -50.38 -30.31 11.63
C GLN A 364 -49.64 -29.08 11.07
N ILE A 365 -48.32 -29.18 10.92
CA ILE A 365 -47.45 -28.17 10.31
C ILE A 365 -46.85 -28.79 9.04
N PRO A 366 -46.81 -28.09 7.90
CA PRO A 366 -46.22 -28.63 6.68
C PRO A 366 -44.73 -28.94 6.86
N VAL A 367 -44.32 -30.16 6.49
CA VAL A 367 -42.91 -30.58 6.54
C VAL A 367 -42.47 -31.05 5.16
N THR A 368 -41.36 -30.50 4.66
CA THR A 368 -40.72 -31.03 3.44
C THR A 368 -40.02 -32.35 3.76
N LYS A 369 -40.51 -33.44 3.17
CA LYS A 369 -40.04 -34.80 3.46
C LYS A 369 -38.92 -35.21 2.51
N PHE A 370 -37.87 -35.78 3.08
CA PHE A 370 -36.76 -36.42 2.38
C PHE A 370 -36.88 -37.94 2.46
N GLU A 371 -35.92 -38.65 1.88
CA GLU A 371 -35.80 -40.09 2.07
C GLU A 371 -35.58 -40.44 3.55
N SER A 372 -35.77 -41.71 3.90
CA SER A 372 -35.41 -42.18 5.23
C SER A 372 -33.89 -42.08 5.44
N GLY A 373 -33.43 -41.90 6.68
CA GLY A 373 -31.99 -41.83 7.01
C GLY A 373 -31.16 -42.95 6.37
N PRO A 374 -31.52 -44.24 6.57
CA PRO A 374 -30.83 -45.37 5.95
C PRO A 374 -30.84 -45.41 4.41
N LEU A 375 -31.79 -44.72 3.76
CA LEU A 375 -31.90 -44.62 2.31
C LEU A 375 -31.23 -43.34 1.74
N GLY A 376 -30.49 -42.60 2.56
CA GLY A 376 -29.75 -41.41 2.14
C GLY A 376 -30.41 -40.07 2.51
N GLY A 377 -31.47 -40.06 3.33
CA GLY A 377 -32.09 -38.84 3.82
C GLY A 377 -31.13 -37.91 4.57
N ASP A 378 -30.18 -38.48 5.32
CA ASP A 378 -29.17 -37.72 6.05
C ASP A 378 -28.19 -37.00 5.10
N GLN A 379 -27.90 -37.61 3.95
CA GLN A 379 -27.07 -37.02 2.91
C GLN A 379 -27.80 -35.88 2.18
N GLN A 380 -29.12 -36.02 1.96
CA GLN A 380 -29.95 -34.95 1.39
C GLN A 380 -29.98 -33.71 2.31
N LEU A 381 -30.07 -33.93 3.62
CA LEU A 381 -29.94 -32.85 4.61
C LEU A 381 -28.52 -32.26 4.59
N GLY A 382 -27.48 -33.09 4.55
CA GLY A 382 -26.09 -32.64 4.43
C GLY A 382 -25.86 -31.75 3.20
N ALA A 383 -26.44 -32.09 2.05
CA ALA A 383 -26.37 -31.28 0.84
C ALA A 383 -27.05 -29.91 1.01
N LYS A 384 -28.14 -29.84 1.77
CA LYS A 384 -28.78 -28.56 2.10
C LYS A 384 -27.96 -27.74 3.10
N ILE A 385 -27.24 -28.37 4.03
CA ILE A 385 -26.29 -27.69 4.90
C ILE A 385 -25.20 -27.01 4.05
N THR A 386 -24.59 -27.75 3.11
CA THR A 386 -23.51 -27.20 2.27
C THR A 386 -24.00 -26.14 1.29
N SER A 387 -25.24 -26.26 0.83
CA SER A 387 -25.90 -25.27 -0.04
C SER A 387 -26.40 -24.02 0.72
N ARG A 388 -26.13 -23.91 2.04
CA ARG A 388 -26.60 -22.80 2.89
C ARG A 388 -28.13 -22.70 2.96
N GLU A 389 -28.81 -23.83 2.82
CA GLU A 389 -30.27 -23.96 2.79
C GLU A 389 -30.88 -24.51 4.09
N LEU A 390 -30.06 -24.83 5.07
CA LEU A 390 -30.48 -25.20 6.42
C LEU A 390 -29.81 -24.30 7.45
N ASP A 391 -30.58 -23.94 8.47
CA ASP A 391 -30.17 -23.01 9.52
C ASP A 391 -29.97 -23.73 10.86
N ILE A 392 -30.80 -24.74 11.12
CA ILE A 392 -30.84 -25.50 12.37
C ILE A 392 -31.00 -26.99 12.05
N LEU A 393 -30.34 -27.84 12.83
CA LEU A 393 -30.49 -29.29 12.81
C LEU A 393 -30.97 -29.79 14.18
N ILE A 394 -32.14 -30.41 14.23
CA ILE A 394 -32.63 -31.13 15.41
C ILE A 394 -32.53 -32.62 15.08
N PHE A 395 -31.60 -33.32 15.73
CA PHE A 395 -31.32 -34.72 15.47
C PHE A 395 -31.30 -35.55 16.76
N PHE A 396 -32.40 -36.22 17.07
CA PHE A 396 -32.48 -37.10 18.24
C PHE A 396 -31.86 -38.45 17.93
N ILE A 397 -30.65 -38.64 18.43
CA ILE A 397 -29.85 -39.84 18.26
C ILE A 397 -30.05 -40.72 19.50
N ASP A 398 -30.39 -41.99 19.31
CA ASP A 398 -30.43 -42.98 20.38
C ASP A 398 -29.00 -43.44 20.74
N PRO A 399 -28.46 -43.10 21.93
CA PRO A 399 -27.10 -43.49 22.30
C PRO A 399 -26.97 -44.96 22.75
N LEU A 400 -28.09 -45.65 22.99
CA LEU A 400 -28.10 -47.01 23.54
C LEU A 400 -28.32 -48.10 22.47
N ASP A 401 -28.54 -47.70 21.22
CA ASP A 401 -28.81 -48.60 20.10
C ASP A 401 -27.71 -48.51 19.04
N SER A 402 -27.44 -49.62 18.36
CA SER A 402 -26.44 -49.67 17.29
C SER A 402 -27.07 -49.27 15.97
N HIS A 403 -26.54 -48.22 15.33
CA HIS A 403 -27.12 -47.70 14.09
C HIS A 403 -26.35 -48.19 12.86
N PRO A 404 -26.98 -48.89 11.90
CA PRO A 404 -26.29 -49.42 10.72
C PRO A 404 -25.71 -48.33 9.81
N HIS A 405 -26.15 -47.07 9.96
CA HIS A 405 -25.73 -45.89 9.19
C HIS A 405 -24.96 -44.86 10.05
N THR A 406 -24.23 -45.31 11.08
CA THR A 406 -23.49 -44.42 12.01
C THR A 406 -22.53 -43.46 11.28
N ALA A 407 -21.92 -43.88 10.17
CA ALA A 407 -21.04 -43.02 9.38
C ALA A 407 -21.78 -41.80 8.78
N ASP A 408 -23.01 -41.99 8.30
CA ASP A 408 -23.83 -40.91 7.74
C ASP A 408 -24.24 -39.91 8.84
N VAL A 409 -24.60 -40.41 10.02
CA VAL A 409 -24.91 -39.56 11.20
C VAL A 409 -23.72 -38.68 11.58
N GLN A 410 -22.52 -39.25 11.66
CA GLN A 410 -21.31 -38.50 11.98
C GLN A 410 -20.96 -37.49 10.89
N ALA A 411 -21.12 -37.86 9.62
CA ALA A 411 -20.88 -36.96 8.50
C ALA A 411 -21.82 -35.74 8.54
N LEU A 412 -23.11 -35.96 8.83
CA LEU A 412 -24.09 -34.89 8.94
C LEU A 412 -23.77 -33.93 10.10
N LEU A 413 -23.44 -34.45 11.29
CA LEU A 413 -23.04 -33.63 12.44
C LEU A 413 -21.75 -32.84 12.16
N ARG A 414 -20.78 -33.46 11.47
CA ARG A 414 -19.55 -32.77 11.07
C ARG A 414 -19.87 -31.60 10.14
N LEU A 415 -20.75 -31.80 9.15
CA LEU A 415 -21.18 -30.72 8.25
C LEU A 415 -21.87 -29.59 9.02
N ALA A 416 -22.72 -29.92 9.99
CA ALA A 416 -23.35 -28.93 10.85
C ALA A 416 -22.30 -28.07 11.58
N GLN A 417 -21.27 -28.70 12.15
CA GLN A 417 -20.18 -27.99 12.84
C GLN A 417 -19.36 -27.10 11.90
N VAL A 418 -18.96 -27.62 10.73
CA VAL A 418 -18.18 -26.85 9.74
C VAL A 418 -18.95 -25.63 9.24
N TYR A 419 -20.26 -25.76 9.02
CA TYR A 419 -21.09 -24.66 8.53
C TYR A 419 -21.66 -23.77 9.64
N GLY A 420 -21.28 -24.02 10.90
CA GLY A 420 -21.75 -23.24 12.06
C GLY A 420 -23.25 -23.37 12.32
N ILE A 421 -23.87 -24.46 11.88
CA ILE A 421 -25.30 -24.73 12.06
C ILE A 421 -25.55 -25.08 13.52
N VAL A 422 -26.61 -24.51 14.10
CA VAL A 422 -27.01 -24.87 15.46
C VAL A 422 -27.61 -26.28 15.46
N CYS A 423 -27.05 -27.16 16.29
CA CYS A 423 -27.45 -28.56 16.38
C CYS A 423 -28.03 -28.86 17.78
N ALA A 424 -29.21 -29.45 17.84
CA ALA A 424 -29.84 -29.92 19.06
C ALA A 424 -30.08 -31.43 18.96
N THR A 425 -29.56 -32.19 19.94
CA THR A 425 -29.64 -33.67 19.91
C THR A 425 -30.48 -34.26 21.04
N THR A 426 -31.02 -33.42 21.93
CA THR A 426 -31.86 -33.80 23.07
C THR A 426 -33.01 -32.82 23.24
N ALA A 427 -34.07 -33.23 23.96
CA ALA A 427 -35.21 -32.35 24.26
C ALA A 427 -34.79 -31.06 24.97
N ALA A 428 -33.90 -31.15 25.98
CA ALA A 428 -33.40 -29.98 26.68
C ALA A 428 -32.71 -28.96 25.75
N MET A 429 -31.92 -29.42 24.77
CA MET A 429 -31.31 -28.53 23.78
C MET A 429 -32.35 -27.85 22.90
N VAL A 430 -33.41 -28.56 22.52
CA VAL A 430 -34.51 -27.99 21.74
C VAL A 430 -35.26 -26.93 22.54
N ASP A 431 -35.53 -27.17 23.82
CA ASP A 431 -36.22 -26.20 24.69
C ASP A 431 -35.43 -24.90 24.79
N PHE A 432 -34.13 -24.97 25.08
CA PHE A 432 -33.26 -23.78 25.11
C PHE A 432 -33.13 -23.11 23.74
N LEU A 433 -33.09 -23.90 22.67
CA LEU A 433 -32.95 -23.38 21.31
C LEU A 433 -34.21 -22.63 20.87
N LEU A 434 -35.38 -23.24 21.01
CA LEU A 434 -36.65 -22.68 20.54
C LEU A 434 -37.16 -21.55 21.44
N SER A 435 -36.81 -21.55 22.73
CA SER A 435 -37.09 -20.42 23.62
C SER A 435 -36.13 -19.23 23.45
N SER A 436 -35.05 -19.39 22.68
CA SER A 436 -34.07 -18.33 22.47
C SER A 436 -34.67 -17.14 21.72
N PRO A 437 -34.41 -15.88 22.16
CA PRO A 437 -34.86 -14.69 21.43
C PRO A 437 -34.27 -14.63 20.01
N LYS A 438 -33.14 -15.30 19.77
CA LYS A 438 -32.46 -15.37 18.47
C LYS A 438 -33.21 -16.20 17.42
N MET A 439 -34.26 -16.93 17.79
CA MET A 439 -35.09 -17.66 16.82
C MET A 439 -35.89 -16.74 15.91
N ASN A 440 -36.29 -15.56 16.40
CA ASN A 440 -37.11 -14.61 15.65
C ASN A 440 -36.30 -13.40 15.11
N GLU A 441 -34.97 -13.41 15.26
CA GLU A 441 -34.09 -12.32 14.83
C GLU A 441 -33.10 -12.79 13.74
N PRO A 442 -32.60 -11.89 12.88
CA PRO A 442 -31.50 -12.22 11.99
C PRO A 442 -30.25 -12.59 12.81
N HIS A 443 -29.60 -13.69 12.43
CA HIS A 443 -28.37 -14.12 13.08
C HIS A 443 -27.31 -14.44 12.03
N VAL A 444 -26.05 -14.08 12.29
CA VAL A 444 -24.93 -14.37 11.39
C VAL A 444 -24.09 -15.46 12.01
N ARG A 445 -23.88 -16.55 11.26
CA ARG A 445 -22.96 -17.62 11.62
C ARG A 445 -21.76 -17.63 10.68
N LYS A 446 -20.63 -18.15 11.16
CA LYS A 446 -19.38 -18.25 10.40
C LYS A 446 -19.11 -19.70 10.01
N ILE A 447 -18.78 -19.94 8.75
CA ILE A 447 -18.28 -21.22 8.25
C ILE A 447 -16.83 -21.38 8.72
N GLN A 448 -16.51 -22.51 9.33
CA GLN A 448 -15.14 -22.84 9.74
C GLN A 448 -14.31 -23.28 8.53
N THR A 449 -13.44 -22.40 8.06
CA THR A 449 -12.37 -22.75 7.11
C THR A 449 -11.10 -23.03 7.91
N GLY A 450 -10.51 -24.22 7.75
CA GLY A 450 -9.29 -24.67 8.47
C GLY A 450 -8.01 -23.88 8.18
N GLN A 451 -8.10 -22.66 7.66
CA GLN A 451 -7.01 -21.72 7.47
C GLN A 451 -6.95 -20.73 8.64
N THR A 452 -6.73 -21.21 9.86
CA THR A 452 -5.95 -20.42 10.82
C THR A 452 -4.52 -20.46 10.32
N LEU A 453 -4.13 -19.41 9.59
CA LEU A 453 -2.74 -19.14 9.24
C LEU A 453 -1.90 -19.23 10.53
N LYS A 454 -1.08 -20.29 10.64
CA LYS A 454 0.01 -20.30 11.61
C LYS A 454 0.88 -19.08 11.28
N PRO A 455 1.08 -18.13 12.20
CA PRO A 455 2.08 -17.09 11.97
C PRO A 455 3.43 -17.80 11.77
N LYS A 456 4.04 -17.61 10.60
CA LYS A 456 5.44 -17.95 10.36
C LYS A 456 6.29 -16.72 10.61
#